data_AF-A0A957VNN2-F1
#
_entry.id   AF-A0A957VNN2-F1
#
_cell.length_a   1.000
_cell.length_b   1.000
_cell.length_c   1.000
_cell.angle_alpha   90.00
_cell.angle_beta   90.00
_cell.angle_gamma   90.00
#
_symmetry.space_group_name_H-M   'P 1'
#
loop_
_entity.id
_entity.type
_entity.pdbx_description
1 polymer ?
#
loop_
_entity_poly.entity_id
_entity_poly.type
_entity_poly.pdbx_seq_one_letter_code
_entity_poly.pdbx_strand_id
1 'polypeptide(L)'
;MSHPAALADIGRDPEQLELTYRRAASTGDAAAFAAAIDRAHADAPSDPLYAAWHYRLAYAATQLQEQIPARSIAWVKALVLGVVNGALLWLMSDPTRLLNGEAPEVLIFWAPVSAVMVLLFLAWAGTPRWPVLAADVVALVLLAGFARTAYVWLDTEQLRSYYLQLMLIHMPLLAWSAVGIYLLWATGVVQGRAFLFLLKSLEAFIVAGLFAIAG
;
A
#
# COMPACT_ATOMS: atom_id res chain seq x y z
N MET A 1 5.19 34.99 12.46
CA MET A 1 5.39 35.33 13.88
C MET A 1 5.63 34.03 14.63
N SER A 2 6.73 33.95 15.37
CA SER A 2 7.31 32.73 15.91
C SER A 2 6.52 32.16 17.10
N HIS A 3 6.04 30.93 16.97
CA HIS A 3 5.28 30.15 17.97
C HIS A 3 5.76 30.19 19.43
N PRO A 4 7.07 30.23 19.77
CA PRO A 4 7.50 30.18 21.17
C PRO A 4 7.10 31.40 22.02
N ALA A 5 6.93 32.60 21.44
CA ALA A 5 6.58 33.80 22.21
C ALA A 5 5.07 33.86 22.56
N ALA A 6 4.21 33.21 21.77
CA ALA A 6 2.78 33.17 22.04
C ALA A 6 2.43 32.18 23.17
N LEU A 7 3.20 31.11 23.33
CA LEU A 7 2.89 30.05 24.30
C LEU A 7 3.13 30.46 25.76
N ALA A 8 4.09 31.34 26.02
CA ALA A 8 4.40 31.80 27.39
C ALA A 8 3.29 32.69 28.00
N ASP A 9 2.51 33.39 27.18
CA ASP A 9 1.41 34.25 27.62
C ASP A 9 0.06 33.49 27.65
N ILE A 10 -0.11 32.51 26.75
CA ILE A 10 -1.30 31.65 26.64
C ILE A 10 -1.36 30.58 27.75
N GLY A 11 -0.24 30.27 28.41
CA GLY A 11 -0.14 29.26 29.48
C GLY A 11 -1.05 29.47 30.70
N ARG A 12 -1.69 30.64 30.83
CA ARG A 12 -2.63 30.94 31.91
C ARG A 12 -4.10 30.90 31.51
N ASP A 13 -4.40 30.75 30.22
CA ASP A 13 -5.76 30.71 29.70
C ASP A 13 -6.05 29.33 29.05
N PRO A 14 -6.75 28.43 29.77
CA PRO A 14 -7.05 27.09 29.27
C PRO A 14 -7.92 27.11 28.01
N GLU A 15 -8.74 28.15 27.81
CA GLU A 15 -9.61 28.28 26.63
C GLU A 15 -8.80 28.57 25.37
N GLN A 16 -7.85 29.52 25.45
CA GLN A 16 -6.98 29.85 24.33
C GLN A 16 -6.06 28.69 23.93
N LEU A 17 -5.63 27.89 24.90
CA LEU A 17 -4.77 26.74 24.65
C LEU A 17 -5.53 25.62 23.92
N GLU A 18 -6.80 25.36 24.30
CA GLU A 18 -7.68 24.43 23.57
C GLU A 18 -8.04 24.94 22.16
N LEU A 19 -8.31 26.24 21.99
CA LEU A 19 -8.57 26.83 20.68
C LEU A 19 -7.36 26.71 19.75
N THR A 20 -6.15 26.92 20.30
CA THR A 20 -4.90 26.77 19.56
C THR A 20 -4.67 25.33 19.14
N TYR A 21 -4.93 24.37 20.04
CA TYR A 21 -4.89 22.95 19.72
C TYR A 21 -5.87 22.59 18.59
N ARG A 22 -7.12 23.04 18.66
CA ARG A 22 -8.14 22.73 17.64
C ARG A 22 -7.76 23.29 16.27
N ARG A 23 -7.20 24.50 16.23
CA ARG A 23 -6.70 25.10 15.00
C ARG A 23 -5.53 24.30 14.43
N ALA A 24 -4.55 23.94 15.26
CA ALA A 24 -3.41 23.11 14.85
C ALA A 24 -3.86 21.72 14.37
N ALA A 25 -4.85 21.11 15.02
CA ALA A 25 -5.44 19.85 14.59
C ALA A 25 -6.13 19.97 13.22
N SER A 26 -6.83 21.08 12.96
CA SER A 26 -7.49 21.30 11.66
C SER A 26 -6.51 21.56 10.51
N THR A 27 -5.30 22.07 10.79
CA THR A 27 -4.27 22.36 9.78
C THR A 27 -3.26 21.24 9.60
N GLY A 28 -3.31 20.19 10.43
CA GLY A 28 -2.35 19.08 10.43
C GLY A 28 -1.09 19.33 11.26
N ASP A 29 -1.01 20.45 11.99
CA ASP A 29 0.14 20.86 12.80
C ASP A 29 0.07 20.37 14.26
N ALA A 30 -0.81 19.42 14.57
CA ALA A 30 -1.00 18.91 15.93
C ALA A 30 0.30 18.35 16.56
N ALA A 31 1.19 17.77 15.75
CA ALA A 31 2.48 17.26 16.23
C ALA A 31 3.44 18.40 16.65
N ALA A 32 3.42 19.53 15.93
CA ALA A 32 4.22 20.70 16.28
C ALA A 32 3.71 21.35 17.57
N PHE A 33 2.39 21.35 17.79
CA PHE A 33 1.78 21.77 19.04
C PHE A 33 2.19 20.87 20.22
N ALA A 34 2.13 19.55 20.05
CA ALA A 34 2.55 18.60 21.08
C ALA A 34 4.02 18.79 21.49
N ALA A 35 4.93 18.94 20.52
CA ALA A 35 6.33 19.22 20.80
C ALA A 35 6.56 20.56 21.51
N ALA A 36 5.67 21.55 21.30
CA ALA A 36 5.74 22.82 21.99
C ALA A 36 5.24 22.73 23.44
N ILE A 37 4.20 21.91 23.71
CA ILE A 37 3.74 21.58 25.06
C ILE A 37 4.80 20.80 25.83
N ASP A 38 5.50 19.85 25.20
CA ASP A 38 6.57 19.09 25.85
C ASP A 38 7.73 19.99 26.28
N ARG A 39 8.11 20.98 25.46
CA ARG A 39 9.11 22.00 25.84
C ARG A 39 8.61 22.90 26.97
N ALA A 40 7.37 23.39 26.88
CA ALA A 40 6.79 24.23 27.92
C ALA A 40 6.69 23.50 29.28
N HIS A 41 6.36 22.21 29.26
CA HIS A 41 6.36 21.37 30.47
C HIS A 41 7.79 21.14 31.03
N ALA A 42 8.79 20.98 30.16
CA ALA A 42 10.18 20.85 30.60
C ALA A 42 10.73 22.16 31.22
N ASP A 43 10.34 23.31 30.67
CA ASP A 43 10.75 24.63 31.14
C ASP A 43 9.99 25.07 32.42
N ALA A 44 8.75 24.61 32.60
CA ALA A 44 7.90 24.93 33.75
C ALA A 44 7.17 23.68 34.31
N PRO A 45 7.89 22.74 34.95
CA PRO A 45 7.33 21.46 35.39
C PRO A 45 6.31 21.59 36.55
N SER A 46 6.29 22.73 37.23
CA SER A 46 5.34 23.03 38.31
C SER A 46 4.00 23.57 37.81
N ASP A 47 3.84 23.84 36.51
CA ASP A 47 2.58 24.34 35.95
C ASP A 47 1.60 23.17 35.68
N PRO A 48 0.49 23.09 36.41
CA PRO A 48 -0.46 21.99 36.27
C PRO A 48 -1.15 21.96 34.90
N LEU A 49 -1.24 23.08 34.18
CA LEU A 49 -1.89 23.13 32.87
C LEU A 49 -1.02 22.47 31.80
N TYR A 50 0.28 22.78 31.77
CA TYR A 50 1.21 22.13 30.83
C TYR A 50 1.39 20.65 31.14
N ALA A 51 1.44 20.28 32.44
CA ALA A 51 1.48 18.88 32.85
C ALA A 51 0.22 18.11 32.37
N ALA A 52 -0.97 18.67 32.59
CA ALA A 52 -2.22 18.04 32.16
C ALA A 52 -2.28 17.84 30.64
N TRP A 53 -1.81 18.82 29.86
CA TRP A 53 -1.75 18.72 28.40
C TRP A 53 -0.69 17.75 27.90
N HIS A 54 0.49 17.75 28.51
CA HIS A 54 1.54 16.78 28.21
C HIS A 54 1.02 15.34 28.37
N TYR A 55 0.40 15.03 29.52
CA TYR A 55 -0.17 13.70 29.75
C TYR A 55 -1.39 13.40 28.88
N ARG A 56 -2.26 14.37 28.58
CA ARG A 56 -3.40 14.19 27.65
C ARG A 56 -2.93 13.82 26.25
N LEU A 57 -1.93 14.52 25.74
CA LEU A 57 -1.38 14.28 24.40
C LEU A 57 -0.60 12.98 24.34
N ALA A 58 0.19 12.68 25.39
CA ALA A 58 0.86 11.39 25.52
C ALA A 58 -0.16 10.25 25.53
N TYR A 59 -1.19 10.32 26.36
CA TYR A 59 -2.24 9.30 26.44
C TYR A 59 -3.03 9.15 25.14
N ALA A 60 -3.36 10.26 24.47
CA ALA A 60 -4.00 10.21 23.15
C ALA A 60 -3.11 9.54 22.10
N ALA A 61 -1.80 9.78 22.13
CA ALA A 61 -0.83 9.11 21.27
C ALA A 61 -0.73 7.61 21.59
N THR A 62 -0.71 7.23 22.88
CA THR A 62 -0.69 5.82 23.29
C THR A 62 -1.99 5.11 22.93
N GLN A 63 -3.15 5.73 23.12
CA GLN A 63 -4.43 5.15 22.69
C GLN A 63 -4.51 4.99 21.17
N LEU A 64 -4.02 5.96 20.41
CA LEU A 64 -3.94 5.82 18.95
C LEU A 64 -3.01 4.65 18.58
N GLN A 65 -1.89 4.51 19.29
CA GLN A 65 -0.93 3.42 19.12
C GLN A 65 -1.50 2.06 19.54
N GLU A 66 -2.36 1.98 20.55
CA GLU A 66 -3.04 0.76 20.99
C GLU A 66 -4.21 0.38 20.05
N GLN A 67 -4.91 1.37 19.50
CA GLN A 67 -5.96 1.19 18.49
C GLN A 67 -5.39 0.79 17.12
N ILE A 68 -4.12 1.11 16.85
CA ILE A 68 -3.37 0.54 15.73
C ILE A 68 -2.84 -0.81 16.25
N PRO A 69 -3.50 -1.95 15.98
CA PRO A 69 -2.96 -3.24 16.40
C PRO A 69 -1.52 -3.30 15.88
N ALA A 70 -0.56 -3.59 16.77
CA ALA A 70 0.83 -3.82 16.41
C ALA A 70 0.81 -4.76 15.21
N ARG A 71 0.97 -4.20 14.01
CA ARG A 71 0.62 -4.88 12.77
C ARG A 71 1.70 -5.92 12.58
N SER A 72 1.47 -7.10 13.16
CA SER A 72 2.33 -8.26 12.97
C SER A 72 2.19 -8.60 11.49
N ILE A 73 3.10 -8.04 10.70
CA ILE A 73 3.24 -8.38 9.30
C ILE A 73 3.46 -9.88 9.30
N ALA A 74 2.57 -10.62 8.65
CA ALA A 74 2.61 -12.07 8.62
C ALA A 74 3.75 -12.56 7.70
N TRP A 75 4.99 -12.25 8.07
CA TRP A 75 6.21 -12.48 7.30
C TRP A 75 6.38 -13.94 6.90
N VAL A 76 6.02 -14.87 7.78
CA VAL A 76 6.06 -16.31 7.45
C VAL A 76 5.13 -16.64 6.29
N LYS A 77 3.90 -16.09 6.28
CA LYS A 77 2.94 -16.30 5.18
C LYS A 77 3.45 -15.66 3.88
N ALA A 78 4.00 -14.44 3.98
CA ALA A 78 4.60 -13.76 2.83
C ALA A 78 5.79 -14.55 2.25
N LEU A 79 6.63 -15.12 3.12
CA LEU A 79 7.78 -15.93 2.73
C LEU A 79 7.33 -17.20 2.01
N VAL A 80 6.39 -17.95 2.59
CA VAL A 80 5.87 -19.18 1.97
C VAL A 80 5.26 -18.88 0.60
N LEU A 81 4.40 -17.87 0.49
CA LEU A 81 3.79 -17.49 -0.79
C LEU A 81 4.82 -16.95 -1.77
N GLY A 82 5.85 -16.24 -1.31
CA GLY A 82 6.95 -15.77 -2.15
C GLY A 82 7.77 -16.92 -2.74
N VAL A 83 8.08 -17.94 -1.94
CA VAL A 83 8.77 -19.16 -2.40
C VAL A 83 7.91 -19.91 -3.43
N VAL A 84 6.61 -20.07 -3.15
CA VAL A 84 5.67 -20.69 -4.10
C VAL A 84 5.58 -19.89 -5.40
N ASN A 85 5.49 -18.56 -5.32
CA ASN A 85 5.49 -17.69 -6.49
C ASN A 85 6.76 -17.88 -7.33
N GLY A 86 7.93 -17.83 -6.69
CA GLY A 86 9.22 -18.02 -7.36
C GLY A 86 9.32 -19.40 -8.03
N ALA A 87 8.89 -20.46 -7.35
CA ALA A 87 8.88 -21.82 -7.89
C ALA A 87 7.94 -21.97 -9.10
N LEU A 88 6.76 -21.35 -9.05
CA LEU A 88 5.81 -21.33 -10.17
C LEU A 88 6.40 -20.59 -11.38
N LEU A 89 6.94 -19.39 -11.18
CA LEU A 89 7.56 -18.61 -12.26
C LEU A 89 8.77 -19.34 -12.84
N TRP A 90 9.56 -20.00 -12.00
CA TRP A 90 10.67 -20.83 -12.45
C TRP A 90 10.20 -22.01 -13.32
N LEU A 91 9.16 -22.73 -12.89
CA LEU A 91 8.57 -23.83 -13.67
C LEU A 91 7.98 -23.35 -15.01
N MET A 92 7.46 -22.12 -15.06
CA MET A 92 6.95 -21.51 -16.29
C MET A 92 8.05 -20.98 -17.21
N SER A 93 9.27 -20.79 -16.69
CA SER A 93 10.43 -20.35 -17.45
C SER A 93 11.15 -21.49 -18.19
N ASP A 94 10.54 -22.69 -18.21
CA ASP A 94 11.02 -23.83 -18.97
C ASP A 94 11.22 -23.45 -20.46
N PRO A 95 12.44 -23.63 -21.03
CA PRO A 95 12.73 -23.29 -22.42
C PRO A 95 11.84 -24.00 -23.45
N THR A 96 11.18 -25.10 -23.06
CA THR A 96 10.26 -25.85 -23.92
C THR A 96 8.84 -25.26 -23.94
N ARG A 97 8.50 -24.40 -22.97
CA ARG A 97 7.18 -23.78 -22.85
C ARG A 97 7.13 -22.46 -23.61
N LEU A 98 7.09 -22.59 -24.94
CA LEU A 98 7.01 -21.47 -25.86
C LEU A 98 5.61 -21.35 -26.46
N LEU A 99 5.08 -20.12 -26.46
CA LEU A 99 3.91 -19.70 -27.21
C LEU A 99 4.23 -19.76 -28.70
N ASN A 100 3.51 -20.61 -29.44
CA ASN A 100 3.74 -20.88 -30.86
C ASN A 100 5.22 -21.17 -31.21
N GLY A 101 5.99 -21.74 -30.28
CA GLY A 101 7.40 -22.09 -30.51
C GLY A 101 8.40 -20.93 -30.49
N GLU A 102 7.97 -19.70 -30.18
CA GLU A 102 8.82 -18.50 -30.28
C GLU A 102 9.04 -17.81 -28.93
N ALA A 103 7.95 -17.53 -28.19
CA ALA A 103 8.02 -16.66 -27.02
C ALA A 103 7.76 -17.43 -25.71
N PRO A 104 8.56 -17.25 -24.66
CA PRO A 104 8.32 -17.91 -23.37
C PRO A 104 6.93 -17.61 -22.80
N GLU A 105 6.18 -18.64 -22.39
CA GLU A 105 4.85 -18.47 -21.79
C GLU A 105 4.89 -17.56 -20.54
N VAL A 106 6.00 -17.57 -19.81
CA VAL A 106 6.21 -16.72 -18.63
C VAL A 106 5.97 -15.24 -18.92
N LEU A 107 6.21 -14.73 -20.15
CA LEU A 107 6.03 -13.32 -20.50
C LEU A 107 4.59 -12.82 -20.38
N ILE A 108 3.60 -13.70 -20.55
CA ILE A 108 2.18 -13.35 -20.39
C ILE A 108 1.72 -13.59 -18.95
N PHE A 109 2.20 -14.66 -18.31
CA PHE A 109 1.63 -15.14 -17.05
C PHE A 109 2.34 -14.65 -15.78
N TRP A 110 3.55 -14.09 -15.87
CA TRP A 110 4.32 -13.72 -14.68
C TRP A 110 3.57 -12.76 -13.74
N ALA A 111 2.91 -11.76 -14.33
CA ALA A 111 2.17 -10.74 -13.60
C ALA A 111 0.88 -11.29 -12.98
N PRO A 112 -0.03 -11.97 -13.73
CA PRO A 112 -1.21 -12.60 -13.16
C PRO A 112 -0.90 -13.59 -12.04
N VAL A 113 0.10 -14.46 -12.22
CA VAL A 113 0.49 -15.45 -11.20
C VAL A 113 0.94 -14.76 -9.92
N SER A 114 1.78 -13.72 -10.04
CA SER A 114 2.24 -12.92 -8.91
C SER A 114 1.08 -12.21 -8.21
N ALA A 115 0.13 -11.64 -8.96
CA ALA A 115 -1.05 -11.00 -8.38
C ALA A 115 -1.94 -11.98 -7.62
N VAL A 116 -2.15 -13.19 -8.12
CA VAL A 116 -2.90 -14.24 -7.38
C VAL A 116 -2.23 -14.54 -6.04
N MET A 117 -0.89 -14.64 -6.00
CA MET A 117 -0.16 -14.86 -4.74
C MET A 117 -0.30 -13.68 -3.77
N VAL A 118 -0.27 -12.45 -4.28
CA VAL A 118 -0.51 -11.23 -3.48
C VAL A 118 -1.94 -11.21 -2.95
N LEU A 119 -2.93 -11.53 -3.78
CA LEU A 119 -4.34 -11.61 -3.38
C LEU A 119 -4.56 -12.66 -2.29
N LEU A 120 -3.97 -13.85 -2.43
CA LEU A 120 -3.98 -14.90 -1.41
C LEU A 120 -3.33 -14.44 -0.10
N PHE A 121 -2.18 -13.75 -0.19
CA PHE A 121 -1.53 -13.17 0.98
C PHE A 121 -2.45 -12.17 1.69
N LEU A 122 -3.05 -11.24 0.95
CA LEU A 122 -3.95 -10.22 1.50
C LEU A 122 -5.20 -10.84 2.14
N ALA A 123 -5.80 -11.84 1.50
CA ALA A 123 -6.92 -12.59 2.04
C ALA A 123 -6.54 -13.32 3.34
N TRP A 124 -5.35 -13.92 3.39
CA TRP A 124 -4.91 -14.70 4.54
C TRP A 124 -4.35 -13.86 5.69
N ALA A 125 -3.83 -12.67 5.41
CA ALA A 125 -3.32 -11.73 6.40
C ALA A 125 -4.42 -10.83 6.99
N GLY A 126 -5.57 -10.71 6.32
CA GLY A 126 -6.70 -9.88 6.75
C GLY A 126 -7.97 -10.70 7.02
N THR A 127 -9.13 -10.04 6.86
CA THR A 127 -10.45 -10.67 6.89
C THR A 127 -10.86 -11.04 5.46
N PRO A 128 -10.79 -12.32 5.05
CA PRO A 128 -10.96 -12.69 3.66
C PRO A 128 -12.41 -12.52 3.21
N ARG A 129 -12.60 -11.92 2.03
CA ARG A 129 -13.85 -12.00 1.27
C ARG A 129 -13.67 -12.97 0.11
N TRP A 130 -13.81 -14.26 0.40
CA TRP A 130 -13.60 -15.34 -0.56
C TRP A 130 -14.35 -15.18 -1.90
N PRO A 131 -15.61 -14.69 -1.95
CA PRO A 131 -16.30 -14.48 -3.23
C PRO A 131 -15.63 -13.40 -4.09
N VAL A 132 -15.17 -12.32 -3.48
CA VAL A 132 -14.46 -11.23 -4.18
C VAL A 132 -13.10 -11.73 -4.67
N LEU A 133 -12.36 -12.43 -3.82
CA LEU A 133 -11.10 -13.06 -4.19
C LEU A 133 -11.28 -14.01 -5.38
N ALA A 134 -12.29 -14.89 -5.32
CA ALA A 134 -12.57 -15.84 -6.38
C ALA A 134 -12.94 -15.12 -7.69
N ALA A 135 -13.75 -14.07 -7.64
CA ALA A 135 -14.09 -13.27 -8.81
C ALA A 135 -12.86 -12.60 -9.43
N ASP A 136 -12.00 -11.97 -8.62
CA ASP A 136 -10.77 -11.31 -9.11
C ASP A 136 -9.79 -12.34 -9.70
N VAL A 137 -9.61 -13.48 -9.05
CA VAL A 137 -8.76 -14.57 -9.57
C VAL A 137 -9.30 -15.12 -10.88
N VAL A 138 -10.61 -15.36 -10.97
CA VAL A 138 -11.25 -15.81 -12.22
C VAL A 138 -11.08 -14.77 -13.33
N ALA A 139 -11.28 -13.48 -13.03
CA ALA A 139 -11.08 -12.41 -13.99
C ALA A 139 -9.64 -12.37 -14.51
N LEU A 140 -8.64 -12.50 -13.63
CA LEU A 140 -7.23 -12.57 -14.02
C LEU A 140 -6.91 -13.79 -14.88
N VAL A 141 -7.45 -14.96 -14.53
CA VAL A 141 -7.27 -16.20 -15.30
C VAL A 141 -7.89 -16.05 -16.69
N LEU A 142 -9.10 -15.51 -16.79
CA LEU A 142 -9.76 -15.27 -18.08
C LEU A 142 -8.99 -14.27 -18.93
N LEU A 143 -8.46 -13.20 -18.33
CA LEU A 143 -7.69 -12.18 -19.05
C LEU A 143 -6.35 -12.73 -19.56
N ALA A 144 -5.65 -13.50 -18.73
CA ALA A 144 -4.41 -14.15 -19.13
C ALA A 144 -4.64 -15.24 -20.19
N GLY A 145 -5.72 -16.02 -20.04
CA GLY A 145 -6.16 -17.00 -21.03
C GLY A 145 -6.51 -16.35 -22.36
N PHE A 146 -7.29 -15.27 -22.33
CA PHE A 146 -7.60 -14.46 -23.51
C PHE A 146 -6.32 -13.94 -24.18
N ALA A 147 -5.38 -13.42 -23.38
CA ALA A 147 -4.13 -12.89 -23.92
C ALA A 147 -3.29 -13.96 -24.63
N ARG A 148 -3.22 -15.16 -24.03
CA ARG A 148 -2.59 -16.33 -24.65
C ARG A 148 -3.29 -16.73 -25.94
N THR A 149 -4.62 -16.82 -25.94
CA THR A 149 -5.38 -17.22 -27.14
C THR A 149 -5.27 -16.20 -28.26
N ALA A 150 -5.32 -14.91 -27.93
CA ALA A 150 -5.16 -13.82 -28.89
C ALA A 150 -3.78 -13.88 -29.56
N TYR A 151 -2.71 -14.14 -28.79
CA TYR A 151 -1.38 -14.33 -29.35
C TYR A 151 -1.32 -15.48 -30.36
N VAL A 152 -1.96 -16.61 -30.05
CA VAL A 152 -1.96 -17.80 -30.92
C VAL A 152 -2.72 -17.56 -32.23
N TRP A 153 -3.72 -16.68 -32.22
CA TRP A 153 -4.54 -16.34 -33.40
C TRP A 153 -3.93 -15.28 -34.32
N LEU A 154 -2.80 -14.69 -33.96
CA LEU A 154 -2.13 -13.70 -34.81
C LEU A 154 -1.30 -14.40 -35.90
N ASP A 155 -1.68 -14.16 -37.16
CA ASP A 155 -1.10 -14.85 -38.33
C ASP A 155 0.34 -14.42 -38.65
N THR A 156 0.76 -13.22 -38.26
CA THR A 156 2.11 -12.70 -38.61
C THR A 156 3.01 -12.59 -37.40
N GLU A 157 4.29 -12.90 -37.58
CA GLU A 157 5.33 -12.72 -36.57
C GLU A 157 5.44 -11.27 -36.10
N GLN A 158 5.30 -10.31 -37.01
CA GLN A 158 5.36 -8.89 -36.68
C GLN A 158 4.22 -8.46 -35.75
N LEU A 159 2.97 -8.89 -36.01
CA LEU A 159 1.85 -8.62 -35.10
C LEU A 159 2.03 -9.28 -33.74
N ARG A 160 2.55 -10.52 -33.72
CA ARG A 160 2.86 -11.26 -32.48
C ARG A 160 3.88 -10.53 -31.62
N SER A 161 4.94 -9.99 -32.23
CA SER A 161 5.97 -9.21 -31.53
C SER A 161 5.40 -7.94 -30.91
N TYR A 162 4.65 -7.13 -31.67
CA TYR A 162 3.99 -5.93 -31.14
C TYR A 162 2.99 -6.27 -30.03
N TYR A 163 2.24 -7.36 -30.19
CA TYR A 163 1.30 -7.83 -29.19
C TYR A 163 2.00 -8.19 -27.88
N LEU A 164 3.11 -8.93 -27.93
CA LEU A 164 3.89 -9.29 -26.73
C LEU A 164 4.45 -8.06 -26.01
N GLN A 165 4.98 -7.09 -26.76
CA GLN A 165 5.44 -5.83 -26.17
C GLN A 165 4.30 -5.11 -25.45
N LEU A 166 3.11 -5.11 -26.05
CA LEU A 166 1.94 -4.50 -25.44
C LEU A 166 1.52 -5.26 -24.17
N MET A 167 1.45 -6.60 -24.21
CA MET A 167 1.09 -7.42 -23.06
C MET A 167 2.11 -7.33 -21.92
N LEU A 168 3.39 -7.19 -22.23
CA LEU A 168 4.44 -7.03 -21.22
C LEU A 168 4.22 -5.79 -20.35
N ILE A 169 3.59 -4.74 -20.90
CA ILE A 169 3.25 -3.50 -20.19
C ILE A 169 1.86 -3.60 -19.54
N HIS A 170 0.86 -4.14 -20.25
CA HIS A 170 -0.53 -4.09 -19.80
C HIS A 170 -0.86 -5.18 -18.77
N MET A 171 -0.28 -6.37 -18.90
CA MET A 171 -0.56 -7.47 -17.96
C MET A 171 -0.16 -7.14 -16.51
N PRO A 172 1.00 -6.51 -16.23
CA PRO A 172 1.33 -6.03 -14.89
C PRO A 172 0.36 -4.98 -14.36
N LEU A 173 -0.06 -4.04 -15.19
CA LEU A 173 -1.00 -2.99 -14.80
C LEU A 173 -2.37 -3.57 -14.46
N LEU A 174 -2.85 -4.52 -15.26
CA LEU A 174 -4.13 -5.23 -15.03
C LEU A 174 -4.05 -6.09 -13.77
N ALA A 175 -2.95 -6.82 -13.58
CA ALA A 175 -2.68 -7.62 -12.41
C ALA A 175 -2.64 -6.76 -11.12
N TRP A 176 -1.98 -5.60 -11.18
CA TRP A 176 -1.94 -4.64 -10.08
C TRP A 176 -3.32 -4.02 -9.80
N SER A 177 -4.08 -3.73 -10.86
CA SER A 177 -5.44 -3.20 -10.74
C SER A 177 -6.37 -4.19 -10.02
N ALA A 178 -6.25 -5.49 -10.30
CA ALA A 178 -7.00 -6.53 -9.59
C ALA A 178 -6.68 -6.55 -8.08
N VAL A 179 -5.41 -6.39 -7.69
CA VAL A 179 -5.01 -6.25 -6.27
C VAL A 179 -5.68 -5.03 -5.63
N GLY A 180 -5.73 -3.90 -6.34
CA GLY A 180 -6.43 -2.69 -5.90
C GLY A 180 -7.94 -2.90 -5.75
N ILE A 181 -8.59 -3.52 -6.73
CA ILE A 181 -10.03 -3.86 -6.71
C ILE A 181 -10.35 -4.74 -5.51
N TYR A 182 -9.57 -5.80 -5.29
CA TYR A 182 -9.74 -6.67 -4.13
C TYR A 182 -9.69 -5.88 -2.83
N LEU A 183 -8.69 -5.01 -2.64
CA LEU A 183 -8.57 -4.21 -1.42
C LEU A 183 -9.78 -3.29 -1.20
N LEU A 184 -10.27 -2.64 -2.27
CA LEU A 184 -11.45 -1.77 -2.20
C LEU A 184 -12.71 -2.53 -1.77
N TRP A 185 -12.91 -3.72 -2.32
CA TRP A 185 -14.13 -4.51 -2.11
C TRP A 185 -14.06 -5.40 -0.86
N ALA A 186 -12.87 -5.88 -0.49
CA ALA A 186 -12.64 -6.73 0.67
C ALA A 186 -12.86 -5.98 1.99
N THR A 187 -12.41 -4.73 2.09
CA THR A 187 -12.38 -4.00 3.37
C THR A 187 -13.55 -3.05 3.60
N GLY A 188 -14.46 -2.92 2.64
CA GLY A 188 -15.49 -1.88 2.65
C GLY A 188 -14.90 -0.48 2.42
N VAL A 189 -15.70 0.43 1.87
CA VAL A 189 -15.29 1.79 1.54
C VAL A 189 -15.17 2.62 2.83
N VAL A 190 -14.13 2.36 3.63
CA VAL A 190 -13.69 3.33 4.64
C VAL A 190 -12.87 4.37 3.90
N GLN A 191 -13.44 5.57 3.76
CA GLN A 191 -12.85 6.71 3.06
C GLN A 191 -11.38 6.91 3.52
N GLY A 192 -10.44 6.80 2.58
CA GLY A 192 -9.00 7.03 2.81
C GLY A 192 -8.08 5.85 2.47
N ARG A 193 -8.51 4.58 2.64
CA ARG A 193 -7.62 3.42 2.41
C ARG A 193 -7.29 3.16 0.94
N ALA A 194 -8.24 3.42 0.05
CA ALA A 194 -8.05 3.40 -1.41
C ALA A 194 -6.90 4.33 -1.84
N PHE A 195 -6.92 5.54 -1.30
CA PHE A 195 -5.93 6.57 -1.60
C PHE A 195 -4.56 6.21 -1.02
N LEU A 196 -4.52 5.61 0.18
CA LEU A 196 -3.27 5.11 0.77
C LEU A 196 -2.64 3.98 -0.06
N PHE A 197 -3.45 3.06 -0.60
CA PHE A 197 -2.94 2.03 -1.51
C PHE A 197 -2.36 2.64 -2.79
N LEU A 198 -3.08 3.56 -3.43
CA LEU A 198 -2.61 4.24 -4.64
C LEU A 198 -1.32 5.03 -4.37
N LEU A 199 -1.28 5.78 -3.28
CA LEU A 199 -0.12 6.56 -2.88
C LEU A 199 1.10 5.66 -2.65
N LYS A 200 0.93 4.55 -1.92
CA LYS A 200 2.03 3.63 -1.65
C LYS A 200 2.47 2.85 -2.90
N SER A 201 1.53 2.54 -3.79
CA SER A 201 1.83 1.95 -5.10
C SER A 201 2.69 2.90 -5.94
N LEU A 202 2.29 4.17 -6.02
CA LEU A 202 3.01 5.19 -6.76
C LEU A 202 4.43 5.39 -6.21
N GLU A 203 4.58 5.44 -4.90
CA GLU A 203 5.89 5.51 -4.24
C GLU A 203 6.77 4.31 -4.64
N ALA A 204 6.23 3.08 -4.61
CA ALA A 204 6.97 1.89 -5.02
C ALA A 204 7.36 1.92 -6.51
N PHE A 205 6.48 2.36 -7.40
CA PHE A 205 6.77 2.51 -8.83
C PHE A 205 7.86 3.56 -9.09
N ILE A 206 7.81 4.72 -8.42
CA ILE A 206 8.83 5.77 -8.54
C ILE A 206 10.18 5.25 -8.06
N VAL A 207 10.22 4.61 -6.89
CA VAL A 207 11.45 4.04 -6.34
C VAL A 207 12.03 2.97 -7.26
N ALA A 208 11.20 2.01 -7.71
CA ALA A 208 11.63 0.97 -8.63
C ALA A 208 12.15 1.55 -9.95
N GLY A 209 11.46 2.56 -10.51
CA GLY A 209 11.89 3.25 -11.73
C GLY A 209 13.22 3.99 -11.56
N LEU A 210 13.41 4.69 -10.43
CA LEU A 210 14.67 5.35 -10.11
C LEU A 210 15.83 4.35 -10.00
N PHE A 211 15.62 3.22 -9.32
CA PHE A 211 16.63 2.16 -9.22
C PHE A 211 16.94 1.51 -10.58
N ALA A 212 15.96 1.35 -11.46
CA ALA A 212 16.17 0.81 -12.80
C ALA A 212 16.93 1.77 -13.75
N ILE A 213 16.90 3.09 -13.48
CA ILE A 213 17.66 4.09 -14.25
C ILE A 213 19.07 4.28 -13.67
N ALA A 214 19.21 4.17 -12.35
CA ALA A 214 20.46 4.42 -11.64
C ALA A 214 21.37 3.19 -11.51
N GLY A 215 20.81 1.97 -11.61
CA GLY A 215 21.54 0.70 -11.62
C GLY A 215 21.81 0.20 -13.03
#